data_AF-X0U8D1-F1
#
_entry.id   AF-X0U8D1-F1
#
_cell.length_a   1.000
_cell.length_b   1.000
_cell.length_c   1.000
_cell.angle_alpha   90.00
_cell.angle_beta   90.00
_cell.angle_gamma   90.00
#
_symmetry.space_group_name_H-M   'P 1'
#
loop_
_entity.id
_entity.type
_entity.pdbx_description
1 polymer ?
#
loop_
_entity_poly.entity_id
_entity_poly.type
_entity_poly.pdbx_seq_one_letter_code
_entity_poly.pdbx_strand_id
1 'polypeptide(L)'
;DGCGAWQKPVMRGYVGGGTGVFSPIQGWYHVASGLFDVVLVVGEEKMSSCHPHPQGAFLTIFDNLLERQLEPNLIWIFALEMHRYMTAYGLSKRDIALVSVKNKRNALDHPCAQVAEDITVDDVLNSEVMVWPVNRLDVSPVSDGAVAMVLAAEHVAKR
;
A
#
# COMPACT_ATOMS: atom_id res chain seq x y z
N ASP A 1 8.27 5.94 19.88
CA ASP A 1 7.88 6.63 18.66
C ASP A 1 9.15 6.99 17.91
N GLY A 2 9.35 6.42 16.72
CA GLY A 2 10.55 6.62 15.91
C GLY A 2 10.64 8.02 15.28
N CYS A 3 9.57 8.83 15.34
CA CYS A 3 9.52 10.13 14.66
C CYS A 3 10.27 11.27 15.38
N GLY A 4 10.84 11.03 16.57
CA GLY A 4 11.66 12.01 17.29
C GLY A 4 10.91 13.28 17.74
N ALA A 5 9.57 13.24 17.83
CA ALA A 5 8.72 14.38 18.16
C ALA A 5 8.71 14.74 19.67
N TRP A 6 9.87 14.79 20.31
CA TRP A 6 9.99 15.13 21.73
C TRP A 6 9.38 16.50 22.02
N GLN A 7 8.46 16.55 22.99
CA GLN A 7 7.71 17.75 23.37
C GLN A 7 6.92 18.42 22.23
N LYS A 8 6.57 17.69 21.17
CA LYS A 8 5.69 18.18 20.11
C LYS A 8 4.35 17.43 20.11
N PRO A 9 3.25 18.05 19.65
CA PRO A 9 1.99 17.34 19.45
C PRO A 9 2.18 16.22 18.41
N VAL A 10 1.69 15.02 18.73
CA VAL A 10 1.71 13.86 17.84
C VAL A 10 0.29 13.34 17.69
N MET A 11 -0.08 12.95 16.47
CA MET A 11 -1.34 12.29 16.19
C MET A 11 -1.14 11.19 15.14
N ARG A 12 -1.84 10.08 15.33
CA ARG A 12 -1.81 8.93 14.43
C ARG A 12 -3.18 8.76 13.76
N GLY A 13 -3.24 9.02 12.47
CA GLY A 13 -4.38 8.67 11.62
C GLY A 13 -4.13 7.33 10.92
N TYR A 14 -5.17 6.52 10.75
CA TYR A 14 -5.09 5.25 10.01
C TYR A 14 -6.42 4.93 9.33
N VAL A 15 -6.35 4.49 8.08
CA VAL A 15 -7.49 4.07 7.25
C VAL A 15 -7.15 2.83 6.43
N GLY A 16 -6.43 1.88 7.05
CA GLY A 16 -5.89 0.69 6.37
C GLY A 16 -4.86 1.08 5.31
N GLY A 17 -4.89 0.42 4.14
CA GLY A 17 -3.95 0.70 3.04
C GLY A 17 -3.99 2.14 2.52
N GLY A 18 -5.11 2.86 2.71
CA GLY A 18 -5.25 4.27 2.32
C GLY A 18 -4.47 5.26 3.18
N THR A 19 -3.87 4.81 4.29
CA THR A 19 -3.16 5.68 5.24
C THR A 19 -2.04 6.47 4.56
N GLY A 20 -1.32 5.86 3.61
CA GLY A 20 -0.26 6.55 2.85
C GLY A 20 -0.74 7.77 2.05
N VAL A 21 -2.02 7.81 1.65
CA VAL A 21 -2.64 8.96 0.97
C VAL A 21 -3.23 9.95 1.98
N PHE A 22 -3.83 9.44 3.05
CA PHE A 22 -4.51 10.28 4.04
C PHE A 22 -3.55 11.07 4.93
N SER A 23 -2.40 10.50 5.33
CA SER A 23 -1.43 11.17 6.20
C SER A 23 -0.87 12.47 5.60
N PRO A 24 -0.49 12.54 4.31
CA PRO A 24 -0.14 13.80 3.64
C PRO A 24 -1.27 14.85 3.68
N ILE A 25 -2.51 14.43 3.43
CA ILE A 25 -3.68 15.32 3.44
C ILE A 25 -3.90 15.90 4.83
N GLN A 26 -3.79 15.05 5.87
CA GLN A 26 -3.90 15.47 7.25
C GLN A 26 -2.79 16.48 7.62
N GLY A 27 -1.54 16.19 7.25
CA GLY A 27 -0.42 17.12 7.44
C GLY A 27 -0.64 18.46 6.71
N TRP A 28 -1.20 18.42 5.51
CA TRP A 28 -1.55 19.63 4.76
C TRP A 28 -2.60 20.46 5.50
N TYR A 29 -3.66 19.86 6.04
CA TYR A 29 -4.66 20.58 6.82
C TYR A 29 -4.08 21.30 8.06
N HIS A 30 -3.09 20.69 8.72
CA HIS A 30 -2.40 21.33 9.86
C HIS A 30 -1.62 22.58 9.47
N VAL A 31 -0.97 22.56 8.30
CA VAL A 31 -0.27 23.74 7.76
C VAL A 31 -1.28 24.78 7.25
N ALA A 32 -2.25 24.33 6.44
CA ALA A 32 -3.23 25.21 5.77
C ALA A 32 -4.15 25.94 6.76
N SER A 33 -4.41 25.36 7.93
CA SER A 33 -5.21 25.99 9.00
C SER A 33 -4.46 27.11 9.73
N GLY A 34 -3.14 27.24 9.56
CA GLY A 34 -2.30 28.18 10.31
C GLY A 34 -2.02 27.73 11.76
N LEU A 35 -2.42 26.52 12.14
CA LEU A 35 -2.11 25.97 13.47
C LEU A 35 -0.62 25.64 13.62
N PHE A 36 0.04 25.26 12.52
CA PHE A 36 1.46 24.93 12.50
C PHE A 36 2.12 25.45 11.22
N ASP A 37 3.31 26.04 11.35
CA ASP A 37 4.08 26.46 10.18
C ASP A 37 4.87 25.32 9.53
N VAL A 38 5.22 24.28 10.31
CA VAL A 38 5.99 23.11 9.85
C VAL A 38 5.43 21.86 10.50
N VAL A 39 5.12 20.85 9.69
CA VAL A 39 4.58 19.56 10.09
C VAL A 39 5.43 18.44 9.50
N LEU A 40 5.82 17.48 10.34
CA LEU A 40 6.44 16.23 9.90
C LEU A 40 5.37 15.15 9.78
N VAL A 41 5.18 14.63 8.58
CA VAL A 41 4.32 13.47 8.31
C VAL A 41 5.22 12.24 8.17
N VAL A 42 4.99 11.21 8.97
CA VAL A 42 5.72 9.94 8.90
C VAL A 42 4.73 8.82 8.60
N GLY A 43 4.99 8.06 7.55
CA GLY A 43 4.34 6.78 7.29
C GLY A 43 5.37 5.68 7.47
N GLU A 44 5.12 4.73 8.36
CA GLU A 44 6.00 3.57 8.58
C GLU A 44 5.17 2.31 8.75
N GLU A 45 5.75 1.17 8.37
CA GLU A 45 5.17 -0.15 8.60
C GLU A 45 6.27 -1.18 8.86
N LYS A 46 6.01 -2.08 9.82
CA LYS A 46 6.91 -3.18 10.16
C LYS A 46 6.15 -4.50 10.14
N MET A 47 6.14 -5.15 8.99
CA MET A 47 5.40 -6.39 8.75
C MET A 47 6.23 -7.64 9.05
N SER A 48 7.57 -7.57 8.97
CA SER A 48 8.44 -8.74 9.09
C SER A 48 8.43 -9.40 10.47
N SER A 49 8.03 -8.68 11.52
CA SER A 49 7.93 -9.20 12.89
C SER A 49 6.60 -9.90 13.19
N CYS A 50 5.66 -9.91 12.23
CA CYS A 50 4.36 -10.54 12.42
C CYS A 50 4.44 -12.06 12.19
N HIS A 51 3.95 -12.84 13.14
CA HIS A 51 3.90 -14.31 13.06
C HIS A 51 2.46 -14.84 13.11
N PRO A 52 2.12 -15.89 12.34
CA PRO A 52 2.95 -16.54 11.33
C PRO A 52 3.09 -15.71 10.03
N HIS A 53 2.21 -14.73 9.82
CA HIS A 53 2.24 -13.83 8.66
C HIS A 53 1.46 -12.54 8.98
N PRO A 54 1.86 -11.35 8.46
CA PRO A 54 1.15 -10.08 8.69
C PRO A 54 -0.29 -10.04 8.16
N GLN A 55 -0.68 -11.00 7.31
CA GLN A 55 -2.03 -11.11 6.75
C GLN A 55 -3.13 -11.18 7.81
N GLY A 56 -2.83 -11.69 9.02
CA GLY A 56 -3.78 -11.72 10.12
C GLY A 56 -4.28 -10.33 10.54
N ALA A 57 -3.43 -9.30 10.46
CA ALA A 57 -3.83 -7.93 10.77
C ALA A 57 -4.85 -7.39 9.75
N PHE A 58 -4.76 -7.83 8.50
CA PHE A 58 -5.64 -7.36 7.43
C PHE A 58 -7.08 -7.87 7.55
N LEU A 59 -7.36 -8.86 8.40
CA LEU A 59 -8.74 -9.23 8.73
C LEU A 59 -9.52 -8.01 9.29
N THR A 60 -8.81 -7.05 9.89
CA THR A 60 -9.43 -5.87 10.50
C THR A 60 -10.02 -4.87 9.49
N ILE A 61 -9.69 -4.96 8.19
CA ILE A 61 -10.27 -4.06 7.18
C ILE A 61 -11.70 -4.43 6.80
N PHE A 62 -12.08 -5.68 7.01
CA PHE A 62 -13.38 -6.22 6.64
C PHE A 62 -14.45 -5.89 7.68
N ASP A 63 -15.71 -5.88 7.23
CA ASP A 63 -16.86 -5.65 8.09
C ASP A 63 -16.92 -6.70 9.22
N ASN A 64 -17.02 -6.21 10.45
CA ASN A 64 -16.92 -7.04 11.63
C ASN A 64 -18.10 -8.01 11.82
N LEU A 65 -19.27 -7.69 11.26
CA LEU A 65 -20.48 -8.49 11.41
C LEU A 65 -20.72 -9.39 10.21
N LEU A 66 -20.43 -8.90 9.01
CA LEU A 66 -20.81 -9.56 7.76
C LEU A 66 -19.68 -10.38 7.15
N GLU A 67 -18.42 -9.94 7.28
CA GLU A 67 -17.32 -10.48 6.47
C GLU A 67 -16.27 -11.21 7.31
N ARG A 68 -15.91 -10.70 8.50
CA ARG A 68 -14.81 -11.28 9.29
C ARG A 68 -15.03 -12.74 9.70
N GLN A 69 -16.28 -13.18 9.88
CA GLN A 69 -16.59 -14.57 10.22
C GLN A 69 -16.28 -15.55 9.08
N LEU A 70 -16.14 -15.07 7.85
CA LEU A 70 -15.71 -15.87 6.70
C LEU A 70 -14.18 -16.03 6.66
N GLU A 71 -13.46 -15.37 7.57
CA GLU A 71 -12.01 -15.32 7.64
C GLU A 71 -11.33 -14.95 6.30
N PRO A 72 -11.79 -13.88 5.61
CA PRO A 72 -11.23 -13.50 4.33
C PRO A 72 -9.78 -13.03 4.49
N ASN A 73 -9.02 -13.17 3.41
CA ASN A 73 -7.71 -12.55 3.25
C ASN A 73 -7.71 -11.60 2.04
N LEU A 74 -6.66 -10.78 1.93
CA LEU A 74 -6.57 -9.76 0.87
C LEU A 74 -6.57 -10.37 -0.53
N ILE A 75 -5.90 -11.50 -0.72
CA ILE A 75 -5.82 -12.15 -2.04
C ILE A 75 -7.23 -12.59 -2.49
N TRP A 76 -8.07 -13.03 -1.55
CA TRP A 76 -9.44 -13.46 -1.83
C TRP A 76 -10.33 -12.33 -2.35
N ILE A 77 -10.35 -11.16 -1.67
CA ILE A 77 -11.16 -10.02 -2.14
C ILE A 77 -10.66 -9.50 -3.49
N PHE A 78 -9.35 -9.42 -3.70
CA PHE A 78 -8.80 -9.00 -4.99
C PHE A 78 -9.08 -10.02 -6.11
N ALA A 79 -9.16 -11.32 -5.80
CA ALA A 79 -9.58 -12.31 -6.77
C ALA A 79 -11.04 -12.11 -7.22
N LEU A 80 -11.94 -11.80 -6.29
CA LEU A 80 -13.34 -11.47 -6.62
C LEU A 80 -13.43 -10.21 -7.49
N GLU A 81 -12.73 -9.15 -7.11
CA GLU A 81 -12.69 -7.89 -7.88
C GLU A 81 -12.12 -8.09 -9.28
N MET A 82 -10.97 -8.78 -9.37
CA MET A 82 -10.31 -9.07 -10.63
C MET A 82 -11.19 -9.92 -11.54
N HIS A 83 -11.81 -10.97 -11.01
CA HIS A 83 -12.73 -11.82 -11.78
C HIS A 83 -13.95 -11.05 -12.27
N ARG A 84 -14.53 -10.20 -11.40
CA ARG A 84 -15.67 -9.36 -11.76
C ARG A 84 -15.30 -8.36 -12.85
N TYR A 85 -14.13 -7.73 -12.75
CA TYR A 85 -13.63 -6.78 -13.73
C TYR A 85 -13.39 -7.45 -15.09
N MET A 86 -12.74 -8.62 -15.10
CA MET A 86 -12.56 -9.42 -16.32
C MET A 86 -13.89 -9.77 -16.98
N THR A 87 -14.86 -10.25 -16.20
CA THR A 87 -16.16 -10.67 -16.71
C THR A 87 -17.00 -9.50 -17.22
N ALA A 88 -17.02 -8.38 -16.48
CA ALA A 88 -17.84 -7.22 -16.82
C ALA A 88 -17.37 -6.51 -18.10
N TYR A 89 -16.07 -6.55 -18.39
CA TYR A 89 -15.46 -5.82 -19.49
C TYR A 89 -14.81 -6.70 -20.56
N GLY A 90 -14.93 -8.03 -20.45
CA GLY A 90 -14.36 -8.98 -21.40
C GLY A 90 -12.82 -8.95 -21.45
N LEU A 91 -12.18 -8.57 -20.34
CA LEU A 91 -10.71 -8.51 -20.27
C LEU A 91 -10.12 -9.90 -20.07
N SER A 92 -9.01 -10.14 -20.76
CA SER A 92 -8.21 -11.33 -20.54
C SER A 92 -7.30 -11.16 -19.33
N LYS A 93 -6.85 -12.28 -18.77
CA LYS A 93 -5.81 -12.26 -17.74
C LYS A 93 -4.49 -11.63 -18.26
N ARG A 94 -4.22 -11.74 -19.56
CA ARG A 94 -3.04 -11.15 -20.20
C ARG A 94 -3.05 -9.63 -20.12
N ASP A 95 -4.22 -9.01 -20.25
CA ASP A 95 -4.37 -7.55 -20.15
C ASP A 95 -3.98 -7.04 -18.76
N ILE A 96 -4.33 -7.79 -17.72
CA ILE A 96 -4.03 -7.44 -16.33
C ILE A 96 -2.55 -7.71 -16.00
N ALA A 97 -1.98 -8.78 -16.53
CA ALA A 97 -0.57 -9.13 -16.34
C ALA A 97 0.42 -8.04 -16.83
N LEU A 98 0.03 -7.21 -17.81
CA LEU A 98 0.81 -6.06 -18.27
C LEU A 98 1.15 -5.07 -17.14
N VAL A 99 0.30 -4.98 -16.11
CA VAL A 99 0.53 -4.12 -14.96
C VAL A 99 1.76 -4.57 -14.17
N SER A 100 1.88 -5.88 -13.91
CA SER A 100 3.02 -6.46 -13.20
C SER A 100 4.32 -6.27 -13.97
N VAL A 101 4.31 -6.59 -15.28
CA VAL A 101 5.46 -6.38 -16.19
C VAL A 101 5.95 -4.94 -16.15
N LYS A 102 5.03 -3.97 -16.33
CA LYS A 102 5.36 -2.54 -16.26
C LYS A 102 5.93 -2.15 -14.89
N ASN A 103 5.28 -2.57 -13.80
CA ASN A 103 5.68 -2.18 -12.44
C ASN A 103 7.06 -2.73 -12.08
N LYS A 104 7.32 -4.00 -12.40
CA LYS A 104 8.60 -4.67 -12.12
C LYS A 104 9.74 -4.07 -12.93
N ARG A 105 9.51 -3.75 -14.21
CA ARG A 105 10.48 -3.04 -15.04
C ARG A 105 10.78 -1.64 -14.52
N ASN A 106 9.77 -0.89 -14.11
CA ASN A 106 9.94 0.46 -13.52
C ASN A 106 10.67 0.43 -12.18
N ALA A 107 10.81 -0.73 -11.53
CA ALA A 107 11.51 -0.88 -10.28
C ALA A 107 13.03 -1.13 -10.46
N LEU A 108 13.50 -1.47 -11.67
CA LEU A 108 14.88 -1.91 -11.95
C LEU A 108 15.95 -0.88 -11.56
N ASP A 109 15.66 0.41 -11.70
CA ASP A 109 16.58 1.50 -11.41
C ASP A 109 16.20 2.29 -10.14
N HIS A 110 15.17 1.85 -9.41
CA HIS A 110 14.71 2.58 -8.24
C HIS A 110 15.46 2.12 -6.96
N PRO A 111 16.21 3.00 -6.29
CA PRO A 111 17.11 2.62 -5.20
C PRO A 111 16.40 2.06 -3.95
N CYS A 112 15.10 2.34 -3.80
CA CYS A 112 14.28 1.86 -2.70
C CYS A 112 13.32 0.71 -3.09
N ALA A 113 13.40 0.17 -4.30
CA ALA A 113 12.54 -0.94 -4.70
C ALA A 113 12.94 -2.23 -3.97
N GLN A 114 11.97 -2.92 -3.36
CA GLN A 114 12.22 -4.20 -2.70
C GLN A 114 12.37 -5.34 -3.70
N VAL A 115 11.56 -5.33 -4.77
CA VAL A 115 11.56 -6.39 -5.79
C VAL A 115 11.49 -5.74 -7.16
N ALA A 116 12.59 -5.88 -7.91
CA ALA A 116 12.72 -5.40 -9.27
C ALA A 116 13.14 -6.56 -10.17
N GLU A 117 12.42 -6.74 -11.27
CA GLU A 117 12.61 -7.87 -12.17
C GLU A 117 12.24 -7.45 -13.60
N ASP A 118 12.95 -7.98 -14.60
CA ASP A 118 12.57 -7.86 -16.00
C ASP A 118 11.82 -9.12 -16.41
N ILE A 119 10.49 -9.07 -16.36
CA ILE A 119 9.59 -10.22 -16.58
C ILE A 119 8.68 -9.98 -17.79
N THR A 120 8.19 -11.08 -18.35
CA THR A 120 7.22 -11.08 -19.45
C THR A 120 5.80 -11.35 -18.95
N VAL A 121 4.81 -11.15 -19.83
CA VAL A 121 3.42 -11.53 -19.54
C VAL A 121 3.32 -13.03 -19.26
N ASP A 122 4.03 -13.86 -20.02
CA ASP A 122 3.97 -15.31 -19.83
C ASP A 122 4.58 -15.74 -18.49
N ASP A 123 5.59 -15.04 -17.98
CA ASP A 123 6.10 -15.27 -16.62
C ASP A 123 5.01 -15.03 -15.56
N VAL A 124 4.23 -13.95 -15.71
CA VAL A 124 3.10 -13.66 -14.80
C VAL A 124 2.04 -14.75 -14.85
N LEU A 125 1.63 -15.17 -16.05
CA LEU A 125 0.59 -16.19 -16.24
C LEU A 125 1.02 -17.58 -15.74
N ASN A 126 2.31 -17.92 -15.88
CA ASN A 126 2.85 -19.21 -15.47
C ASN A 126 3.27 -19.22 -13.99
N SER A 127 3.27 -18.07 -13.31
CA SER A 127 3.53 -18.02 -11.87
C SER A 127 2.42 -18.69 -11.06
N GLU A 128 2.73 -19.14 -9.84
CA GLU A 128 1.80 -19.87 -8.96
C GLU A 128 0.43 -19.18 -8.85
N VAL A 129 -0.65 -19.91 -9.10
CA VAL A 129 -2.01 -19.40 -8.88
C VAL A 129 -2.27 -19.38 -7.38
N MET A 130 -2.37 -18.18 -6.80
CA MET A 130 -2.63 -18.01 -5.37
C MET A 130 -4.12 -18.27 -5.07
N VAL A 131 -4.98 -17.56 -5.80
CA VAL A 131 -6.44 -17.73 -5.81
C VAL A 131 -6.89 -17.27 -7.19
N TRP A 132 -7.46 -18.14 -8.02
CA TRP A 132 -7.85 -17.74 -9.38
C TRP A 132 -8.83 -16.54 -9.32
N PRO A 133 -8.56 -15.39 -9.98
CA PRO A 133 -7.59 -15.16 -11.05
C PRO A 133 -6.25 -14.47 -10.73
N VAL A 134 -5.86 -14.45 -9.47
CA VAL A 134 -4.61 -13.86 -8.99
C VAL A 134 -3.48 -14.89 -8.97
N ASN A 135 -2.41 -14.60 -9.71
CA ASN A 135 -1.15 -15.34 -9.68
C ASN A 135 -0.16 -14.64 -8.73
N ARG A 136 0.92 -15.33 -8.36
CA ARG A 136 1.94 -14.84 -7.43
C ARG A 136 2.54 -13.50 -7.88
N LEU A 137 2.80 -13.34 -9.17
CA LEU A 137 3.38 -12.11 -9.71
C LEU A 137 2.39 -10.94 -9.81
N ASP A 138 1.10 -11.13 -9.51
CA ASP A 138 0.16 -10.02 -9.33
C ASP A 138 0.17 -9.45 -7.90
N VAL A 139 0.77 -10.17 -6.94
CA VAL A 139 0.71 -9.83 -5.52
C VAL A 139 1.95 -9.04 -5.09
N SER A 140 1.75 -7.91 -4.41
CA SER A 140 2.83 -7.13 -3.81
C SER A 140 3.51 -7.90 -2.67
N PRO A 141 4.83 -7.74 -2.46
CA PRO A 141 5.53 -8.40 -1.35
C PRO A 141 5.13 -7.79 0.00
N VAL A 142 5.28 -8.59 1.05
CA VAL A 142 5.33 -8.08 2.43
C VAL A 142 6.58 -7.21 2.58
N SER A 143 6.38 -5.97 3.05
CA SER A 143 7.41 -4.94 3.06
C SER A 143 7.56 -4.33 4.46
N ASP A 144 8.79 -4.04 4.85
CA ASP A 144 9.06 -3.08 5.91
C ASP A 144 9.54 -1.79 5.26
N GLY A 145 9.11 -0.65 5.78
CA GLY A 145 9.56 0.61 5.22
C GLY A 145 9.03 1.82 5.98
N ALA A 146 9.65 2.96 5.71
CA ALA A 146 9.19 4.25 6.20
C ALA A 146 9.44 5.33 5.16
N VAL A 147 8.57 6.34 5.17
CA VAL A 147 8.71 7.57 4.40
C VAL A 147 8.34 8.74 5.30
N ALA A 148 9.07 9.84 5.18
CA ALA A 148 8.78 11.07 5.90
C ALA A 148 8.68 12.24 4.94
N MET A 149 7.74 13.15 5.20
CA MET A 149 7.57 14.39 4.45
C MET A 149 7.48 15.56 5.41
N VAL A 150 8.22 16.62 5.10
CA VAL A 150 8.10 17.89 5.79
C VAL A 150 7.20 18.79 4.98
N LEU A 151 6.07 19.17 5.56
CA LEU A 151 5.16 20.16 5.00
C LEU A 151 5.41 21.48 5.73
N ALA A 152 5.54 22.57 4.98
CA ALA A 152 5.81 23.88 5.54
C ALA A 152 4.92 24.94 4.90
N ALA A 153 4.53 25.93 5.68
CA ALA A 153 3.88 27.12 5.18
C ALA A 153 4.80 27.82 4.16
N GLU A 154 4.21 28.44 3.13
CA GLU A 154 4.97 29.03 2.01
C GLU A 154 6.06 30.02 2.49
N HIS A 155 5.73 30.84 3.49
CA HIS A 155 6.65 31.83 4.03
C HIS A 155 7.84 31.22 4.80
N VAL A 156 7.71 29.98 5.27
CA VAL A 156 8.81 29.20 5.87
C VAL A 156 9.60 28.48 4.79
N ALA A 157 8.91 27.86 3.82
CA ALA A 157 9.55 27.12 2.73
C ALA A 157 10.43 27.99 1.80
N LYS A 158 10.14 29.29 1.72
CA LYS A 158 10.91 30.26 0.91
C LYS A 158 12.16 30.83 1.61
N ARG A 159 12.38 30.52 2.89
CA ARG A 159 13.58 30.94 3.63
C ARG A 159 14.74 29.99 3.35
#